data_AF-A0A7W7W1B7-F1
#
_entry.id   AF-A0A7W7W1B7-F1
#
_cell.length_a   1.000
_cell.length_b   1.000
_cell.length_c   1.000
_cell.angle_alpha   90.00
_cell.angle_beta   90.00
_cell.angle_gamma   90.00
#
_symmetry.space_group_name_H-M   'P 1'
#
loop_
_entity.id
_entity.type
_entity.pdbx_description
1 polymer ?
#
loop_
_entity_poly.entity_id
_entity_poly.type
_entity_poly.pdbx_seq_one_letter_code
_entity_poly.pdbx_strand_id
1 'polypeptide(L)'
;MPRALSQRRFHDRGAGFAEYAAAILLVAAVASVVLASGVGTTVRNYLEDAICKALPDGCEDREPSGNPSSTTGGGNSDDSDDGASTPGGDENDPDRPSDEELEAVEDDIADIRDHLNGNWFTNLLSSDPEDVMADMSAAELNALFWSLSEDEIEELLSDDSVRDLTLRNADLDTLRRIQNIDPDLVGPDFDDTDGAKEAKQDDDIDHDLDYAEVEDGQLYGDNGEISSDDIDQGSLNNCWWLAGIGAVADQNPEMIKDMISENDNGTYTVTFADGEEVVVTPDIVVDSSGNAEFSDPGSDAVMWPAILEKAHAEREGGYGETEWGLASDSMELVTGNDVEEVPAGDVTEGQLNDWLTGDDPHAVTLFTLGEDKDNKHEDLVNNHFYIVESVEDGQVELYNPWGGAGDHETISIEELNANTRQVDAAPIS
;
A
#
# COMPACT_ATOMS: atom_id res chain seq x y z
N MET A 1 11.06 -56.31 -28.95
CA MET A 1 10.04 -55.29 -29.23
C MET A 1 9.46 -54.87 -27.88
N PRO A 2 9.74 -53.64 -27.44
CA PRO A 2 8.79 -52.54 -27.62
C PRO A 2 9.43 -51.23 -28.15
N ARG A 3 8.57 -50.22 -28.26
CA ARG A 3 8.54 -49.02 -29.12
C ARG A 3 9.66 -47.99 -28.93
N ALA A 4 10.02 -47.35 -30.04
CA ALA A 4 10.73 -46.08 -30.11
C ALA A 4 9.80 -44.93 -29.69
N LEU A 5 10.31 -44.02 -28.84
CA LEU A 5 9.77 -42.68 -28.65
C LEU A 5 10.77 -41.67 -29.23
N SER A 6 10.31 -40.99 -30.27
CA SER A 6 10.97 -39.85 -30.90
C SER A 6 10.78 -38.63 -29.98
N GLN A 7 11.84 -38.19 -29.29
CA GLN A 7 11.88 -36.82 -28.76
C GLN A 7 12.02 -35.86 -29.95
N ARG A 8 10.93 -35.18 -30.31
CA ARG A 8 11.01 -33.94 -31.10
C ARG A 8 11.47 -32.84 -30.15
N ARG A 9 12.70 -32.35 -30.34
CA ARG A 9 13.06 -31.01 -29.87
C ARG A 9 12.27 -30.02 -30.70
N PHE A 10 11.32 -29.31 -30.09
CA PHE A 10 10.89 -28.03 -30.61
C PHE A 10 12.06 -27.06 -30.43
N HIS A 11 12.58 -26.52 -31.53
CA HIS A 11 13.34 -25.27 -31.46
C HIS A 11 12.29 -24.18 -31.42
N ASP A 12 12.05 -23.67 -30.22
CA ASP A 12 11.48 -22.35 -30.09
C ASP A 12 12.53 -21.35 -30.56
N ARG A 13 12.24 -20.62 -31.63
CA ARG A 13 13.07 -19.50 -32.07
C ARG A 13 12.33 -18.25 -31.63
N GLY A 14 12.60 -17.80 -30.41
CA GLY A 14 12.35 -16.41 -30.05
C GLY A 14 13.04 -15.52 -31.08
N ALA A 15 12.36 -14.45 -31.48
CA ALA A 15 12.89 -13.49 -32.44
C ALA A 15 14.26 -12.99 -31.97
N GLY A 16 15.25 -13.03 -32.87
CA GLY A 16 16.62 -12.62 -32.52
C GLY A 16 16.72 -11.09 -32.44
N PHE A 17 17.71 -10.58 -31.70
CA PHE A 17 18.03 -9.14 -31.55
C PHE A 17 18.04 -8.35 -32.88
N ALA A 18 18.32 -9.02 -34.02
CA ALA A 18 18.29 -8.42 -35.35
C ALA A 18 16.88 -8.14 -35.90
N GLU A 19 15.86 -8.91 -35.51
CA GLU A 19 14.46 -8.65 -35.87
C GLU A 19 13.90 -7.46 -35.10
N TYR A 20 14.24 -7.32 -33.81
CA TYR A 20 13.91 -6.14 -33.02
C TYR A 20 14.60 -4.87 -33.55
N ALA A 21 15.89 -4.96 -33.90
CA ALA A 21 16.59 -3.82 -34.50
C ALA A 21 15.99 -3.40 -35.86
N ALA A 22 15.49 -4.35 -36.65
CA ALA A 22 14.81 -4.05 -37.91
C ALA A 22 13.43 -3.41 -37.68
N ALA A 23 12.68 -3.87 -36.68
CA ALA A 23 11.41 -3.27 -36.29
C ALA A 23 11.61 -1.83 -35.77
N ILE A 24 12.58 -1.61 -34.87
CA ILE A 24 12.91 -0.28 -34.33
C ILE A 24 13.33 0.68 -35.45
N LEU A 25 14.18 0.23 -36.38
CA LEU A 25 14.60 1.06 -37.52
C LEU A 25 13.46 1.35 -38.51
N LEU A 26 12.52 0.41 -38.67
CA LEU A 26 11.33 0.62 -39.49
C LEU A 26 10.42 1.67 -38.84
N VAL A 27 10.16 1.53 -37.54
CA VAL A 27 9.35 2.48 -36.74
C VAL A 27 9.98 3.87 -36.77
N ALA A 28 11.30 3.99 -36.51
CA ALA A 28 12.01 5.26 -36.56
C ALA A 28 12.00 5.91 -37.96
N ALA A 29 12.16 5.12 -39.02
CA ALA A 29 12.11 5.61 -40.39
C ALA A 29 10.71 6.10 -40.77
N VAL A 30 9.67 5.43 -40.27
CA VAL A 30 8.28 5.80 -40.50
C VAL A 30 7.88 7.04 -39.69
N ALA A 31 8.24 7.11 -38.41
CA ALA A 31 8.06 8.30 -37.57
C ALA A 31 8.72 9.53 -38.21
N SER A 32 9.94 9.37 -38.74
CA SER A 32 10.65 10.44 -39.47
C SER A 32 9.90 10.93 -40.71
N VAL A 33 9.20 10.05 -41.42
CA VAL A 33 8.41 10.41 -42.61
C VAL A 33 7.08 11.08 -42.23
N VAL A 34 6.47 10.67 -41.12
CA VAL A 34 5.24 11.29 -40.59
C VAL A 34 5.51 12.72 -40.11
N LEU A 35 6.55 12.91 -39.29
CA LEU A 35 6.98 14.22 -38.80
C LEU A 35 7.34 15.19 -39.94
N ALA A 36 7.92 14.69 -41.03
CA ALA A 36 8.31 15.51 -42.17
C ALA A 36 7.14 15.88 -43.11
N SER A 37 5.98 15.22 -43.00
CA SER A 37 4.89 15.37 -43.99
C SER A 37 3.67 16.14 -43.47
N GLY A 38 3.48 16.27 -42.16
CA GLY A 38 2.35 17.02 -41.58
C GLY A 38 0.97 16.43 -41.92
N VAL A 39 0.90 15.14 -42.25
CA VAL A 39 -0.32 14.42 -42.66
C VAL A 39 -0.70 13.39 -41.58
N GLY A 40 -1.12 13.86 -40.41
CA GLY A 40 -1.31 13.01 -39.22
C GLY A 40 -2.38 11.92 -39.35
N THR A 41 -3.44 12.11 -40.14
CA THR A 41 -4.63 11.24 -40.07
C THR A 41 -4.74 10.16 -41.16
N THR A 42 -4.14 10.35 -42.34
CA THR A 42 -4.26 9.38 -43.46
C THR A 42 -3.17 8.30 -43.42
N VAL A 43 -2.03 8.59 -42.77
CA VAL A 43 -0.91 7.65 -42.66
C VAL A 43 -1.16 6.64 -41.54
N ARG A 44 -1.82 7.05 -40.45
CA ARG A 44 -2.18 6.22 -39.27
C ARG A 44 -2.79 4.87 -39.66
N ASN A 45 -3.89 4.87 -40.42
CA ASN A 45 -4.59 3.63 -40.80
C ASN A 45 -3.79 2.71 -41.73
N TYR A 46 -2.92 3.26 -42.58
CA TYR A 46 -2.05 2.44 -43.45
C TYR A 46 -0.87 1.85 -42.67
N LEU A 47 -0.49 2.50 -41.58
CA LEU A 47 0.62 2.09 -40.73
C LEU A 47 0.20 1.02 -39.73
N GLU A 48 -0.93 1.21 -39.07
CA GLU A 48 -1.56 0.23 -38.16
C GLU A 48 -1.80 -1.09 -38.89
N ASP A 49 -2.37 -1.06 -40.11
CA ASP A 49 -2.60 -2.27 -40.92
C ASP A 49 -1.30 -2.95 -41.40
N ALA A 50 -0.20 -2.21 -41.51
CA ALA A 50 1.10 -2.75 -41.90
C ALA A 50 1.88 -3.34 -40.71
N ILE A 51 1.75 -2.73 -39.53
CA ILE A 51 2.42 -3.15 -38.30
C ILE A 51 1.69 -4.34 -37.66
N CYS A 52 0.36 -4.31 -37.58
CA CYS A 52 -0.44 -5.44 -37.08
C CYS A 52 -0.36 -6.68 -37.98
N LYS A 53 -0.03 -6.51 -39.27
CA LYS A 53 0.33 -7.63 -40.16
C LYS A 53 1.72 -8.23 -39.89
N ALA A 54 2.62 -7.46 -39.29
CA ALA A 54 4.00 -7.86 -39.03
C ALA A 54 4.21 -8.40 -37.60
N LEU A 55 3.42 -7.92 -36.63
CA LEU A 55 3.47 -8.29 -35.20
C LEU A 55 2.01 -8.51 -34.70
N PRO A 56 1.46 -9.72 -34.84
CA PRO A 56 0.04 -9.98 -34.63
C PRO A 56 -0.39 -10.03 -33.16
N ASP A 57 0.54 -10.21 -32.21
CA ASP A 57 0.21 -10.49 -30.81
C ASP A 57 -0.09 -9.24 -29.96
N GLY A 58 0.03 -8.03 -30.54
CA GLY A 58 -0.19 -6.75 -29.83
C GLY A 58 -1.28 -5.87 -30.43
N CYS A 59 -2.14 -6.43 -31.30
CA CYS A 59 -3.19 -5.70 -32.01
C CYS A 59 -4.57 -6.37 -31.85
N GLU A 60 -4.97 -6.69 -30.62
CA GLU A 60 -6.37 -7.03 -30.35
C GLU A 60 -7.14 -5.72 -30.13
N ASP A 61 -7.97 -5.35 -31.12
CA ASP A 61 -8.91 -4.24 -31.04
C ASP A 61 -10.07 -4.57 -30.08
N ARG A 62 -10.33 -3.70 -29.09
CA ARG A 62 -11.65 -3.62 -28.42
C ARG A 62 -12.73 -3.33 -29.48
N GLU A 63 -13.83 -4.07 -29.43
CA GLU A 63 -14.90 -4.00 -30.44
C GLU A 63 -15.55 -2.60 -30.52
N PRO A 64 -15.87 -2.08 -31.71
CA PRO A 64 -16.61 -0.85 -31.86
C PRO A 64 -18.10 -1.08 -31.58
N SER A 65 -18.66 -0.26 -30.69
CA SER A 65 -20.10 -0.19 -30.43
C SER A 65 -20.89 0.05 -31.72
N GLY A 66 -21.83 -0.84 -32.01
CA GLY A 66 -22.62 -0.86 -33.24
C GLY A 66 -23.74 0.20 -33.26
N ASN A 67 -23.82 0.97 -34.34
CA ASN A 67 -24.92 1.91 -34.64
C ASN A 67 -26.10 1.20 -35.37
N PRO A 68 -27.30 1.79 -35.54
CA PRO A 68 -28.57 1.15 -35.17
C PRO A 68 -29.33 0.63 -36.39
N SER A 69 -30.04 -0.50 -36.22
CA SER A 69 -31.01 -0.97 -37.20
C SER A 69 -32.43 -0.83 -36.67
N SER A 70 -33.22 -0.08 -37.43
CA SER A 70 -34.65 0.15 -37.28
C SER A 70 -35.48 -1.13 -37.10
N THR A 71 -36.28 -1.19 -36.04
CA THR A 71 -37.52 -1.97 -36.03
C THR A 71 -38.58 -1.28 -35.18
N THR A 72 -39.72 -1.00 -35.81
CA THR A 72 -40.93 -0.44 -35.22
C THR A 72 -41.60 -1.41 -34.24
N GLY A 73 -41.91 -0.96 -33.03
CA GLY A 73 -42.79 -1.66 -32.09
C GLY A 73 -42.94 -0.88 -30.79
N GLY A 74 -44.10 -0.27 -30.56
CA GLY A 74 -44.36 0.55 -29.38
C GLY A 74 -44.45 -0.25 -28.07
N GLY A 75 -43.96 0.37 -27.00
CA GLY A 75 -44.06 -0.09 -25.62
C GLY A 75 -43.47 1.00 -24.72
N ASN A 76 -44.19 1.34 -23.66
CA ASN A 76 -43.99 2.49 -22.78
C ASN A 76 -43.33 1.99 -21.49
N SER A 77 -42.11 2.44 -21.17
CA SER A 77 -41.50 2.27 -19.84
C SER A 77 -40.20 3.09 -19.72
N ASP A 78 -40.25 4.05 -18.80
CA ASP A 78 -39.23 4.51 -17.84
C ASP A 78 -37.78 4.69 -18.32
N ASP A 79 -37.40 5.96 -18.42
CA ASP A 79 -36.03 6.47 -18.54
C ASP A 79 -35.20 5.99 -17.33
N SER A 80 -34.13 5.24 -17.60
CA SER A 80 -33.00 5.05 -16.70
C SER A 80 -31.83 5.76 -17.37
N ASP A 81 -31.29 6.79 -16.72
CA ASP A 81 -30.04 7.45 -17.10
C ASP A 81 -28.93 6.40 -17.08
N ASP A 82 -28.33 6.14 -18.25
CA ASP A 82 -27.02 5.51 -18.33
C ASP A 82 -26.01 6.62 -18.00
N GLY A 83 -25.57 6.67 -16.73
CA GLY A 83 -24.60 7.63 -16.22
C GLY A 83 -23.22 7.40 -16.83
N ALA A 84 -22.87 8.23 -17.81
CA ALA A 84 -21.47 8.50 -18.11
C ALA A 84 -21.04 9.67 -17.22
N SER A 85 -20.08 9.44 -16.31
CA SER A 85 -19.45 10.49 -15.51
C SER A 85 -18.96 11.57 -16.48
N THR A 86 -19.49 12.79 -16.33
CA THR A 86 -19.17 13.88 -17.26
C THR A 86 -17.77 14.39 -16.92
N PRO A 87 -16.86 14.58 -17.89
CA PRO A 87 -15.54 15.14 -17.60
C PRO A 87 -15.64 16.53 -16.97
N GLY A 88 -14.88 16.76 -15.89
CA GLY A 88 -14.92 17.98 -15.08
C GLY A 88 -15.87 17.85 -13.88
N GLY A 89 -15.36 18.08 -12.68
CA GLY A 89 -16.14 18.08 -11.44
C GLY A 89 -17.35 19.04 -11.44
N ASP A 90 -18.20 18.98 -10.41
CA ASP A 90 -19.37 19.86 -10.31
C ASP A 90 -18.93 21.34 -10.37
N GLU A 91 -19.49 22.14 -11.29
CA GLU A 91 -19.18 23.58 -11.38
C GLU A 91 -19.51 24.35 -10.08
N ASN A 92 -20.31 23.76 -9.19
CA ASN A 92 -20.67 24.31 -7.88
C ASN A 92 -19.86 23.72 -6.73
N ASP A 93 -18.87 22.87 -7.03
CA ASP A 93 -17.93 22.32 -6.05
C ASP A 93 -17.17 23.47 -5.37
N PRO A 94 -17.24 23.59 -4.03
CA PRO A 94 -16.52 24.64 -3.30
C PRO A 94 -14.99 24.56 -3.50
N ASP A 95 -14.47 23.39 -3.86
CA ASP A 95 -13.05 23.11 -4.04
C ASP A 95 -12.64 23.11 -5.52
N ARG A 96 -13.53 23.60 -6.40
CA ARG A 96 -13.26 23.79 -7.82
C ARG A 96 -12.03 24.71 -8.04
N PRO A 97 -11.03 24.25 -8.81
CA PRO A 97 -9.93 25.09 -9.28
C PRO A 97 -10.41 26.35 -10.01
N SER A 98 -9.67 27.44 -9.91
CA SER A 98 -10.00 28.66 -10.63
C SER A 98 -9.86 28.48 -12.15
N ASP A 99 -10.58 29.30 -12.91
CA ASP A 99 -10.47 29.26 -14.38
C ASP A 99 -9.02 29.53 -14.85
N GLU A 100 -8.24 30.32 -14.10
CA GLU A 100 -6.82 30.57 -14.39
C GLU A 100 -5.96 29.33 -14.16
N GLU A 101 -6.24 28.54 -13.11
CA GLU A 101 -5.56 27.27 -12.85
C GLU A 101 -5.92 26.22 -13.90
N LEU A 102 -7.20 26.12 -14.29
CA LEU A 102 -7.64 25.20 -15.36
C LEU A 102 -7.04 25.57 -16.73
N GLU A 103 -6.97 26.86 -17.06
CA GLU A 103 -6.32 27.34 -18.29
C GLU A 103 -4.80 27.10 -18.25
N ALA A 104 -4.17 27.08 -17.07
CA ALA A 104 -2.73 26.86 -16.94
C ALA A 104 -2.32 25.42 -17.27
N VAL A 105 -3.17 24.44 -16.97
CA VAL A 105 -2.91 23.00 -17.20
C VAL A 105 -3.63 22.43 -18.42
N GLU A 106 -4.25 23.26 -19.28
CA GLU A 106 -5.06 22.79 -20.43
C GLU A 106 -4.24 21.92 -21.40
N ASP A 107 -2.99 22.31 -21.68
CA ASP A 107 -2.08 21.55 -22.56
C ASP A 107 -1.66 20.22 -21.89
N ASP A 108 -1.39 20.23 -20.57
CA ASP A 108 -1.00 19.03 -19.81
C ASP A 108 -2.15 18.01 -19.73
N ILE A 109 -3.38 18.49 -19.47
CA ILE A 109 -4.60 17.65 -19.52
C ILE A 109 -4.75 17.01 -20.91
N ALA A 110 -4.49 17.76 -21.98
CA ALA A 110 -4.58 17.23 -23.34
C ALA A 110 -3.52 16.15 -23.59
N ASP A 111 -2.30 16.34 -23.12
CA ASP A 111 -1.21 15.36 -23.23
C ASP A 111 -1.55 14.07 -22.45
N ILE A 112 -2.05 14.18 -21.22
CA ILE A 112 -2.52 13.04 -20.41
C ILE A 112 -3.64 12.29 -21.14
N ARG A 113 -4.66 13.00 -21.64
CA ARG A 113 -5.76 12.36 -22.38
C ARG A 113 -5.33 11.70 -23.67
N ASP A 114 -4.38 12.28 -24.39
CA ASP A 114 -3.82 11.69 -25.60
C ASP A 114 -3.05 10.39 -25.28
N HIS A 115 -2.42 10.31 -24.09
CA HIS A 115 -1.81 9.07 -23.58
C HIS A 115 -2.87 8.02 -23.22
N LEU A 116 -3.85 8.37 -22.38
CA LEU A 116 -4.90 7.45 -21.90
C LEU A 116 -5.74 6.89 -23.06
N ASN A 117 -6.13 7.75 -24.02
CA ASN A 117 -6.94 7.33 -25.17
C ASN A 117 -6.11 6.71 -26.31
N GLY A 118 -4.80 6.67 -26.16
CA GLY A 118 -3.89 6.20 -27.19
C GLY A 118 -3.72 4.68 -27.19
N ASN A 119 -3.18 4.16 -28.29
CA ASN A 119 -2.66 2.79 -28.35
C ASN A 119 -1.15 2.80 -28.16
N TRP A 120 -0.53 1.62 -27.98
CA TRP A 120 0.92 1.50 -27.76
C TRP A 120 1.79 2.28 -28.78
N PHE A 121 1.32 2.45 -30.02
CA PHE A 121 2.06 3.19 -31.05
C PHE A 121 1.89 4.71 -30.91
N THR A 122 0.72 5.20 -30.51
CA THR A 122 0.53 6.62 -30.20
C THR A 122 1.14 7.01 -28.86
N ASN A 123 1.13 6.10 -27.88
CA ASN A 123 1.72 6.34 -26.56
C ASN A 123 3.25 6.41 -26.64
N LEU A 124 3.86 5.66 -27.57
CA LEU A 124 5.29 5.82 -27.91
C LEU A 124 5.64 7.24 -28.40
N LEU A 125 4.64 8.01 -28.84
CA LEU A 125 4.79 9.34 -29.41
C LEU A 125 4.14 10.44 -28.56
N SER A 126 3.39 10.10 -27.51
CA SER A 126 2.81 11.05 -26.56
C SER A 126 3.81 11.37 -25.45
N SER A 127 3.54 12.42 -24.68
CA SER A 127 4.23 12.67 -23.44
C SER A 127 3.94 11.53 -22.45
N ASP A 128 4.94 11.18 -21.63
CA ASP A 128 4.76 10.23 -20.55
C ASP A 128 4.05 10.93 -19.37
N PRO A 129 3.02 10.33 -18.75
CA PRO A 129 2.30 10.97 -17.66
C PRO A 129 3.19 11.36 -16.48
N GLU A 130 4.21 10.54 -16.17
CA GLU A 130 5.19 10.86 -15.12
C GLU A 130 5.94 12.15 -15.48
N ASP A 131 6.43 12.26 -16.72
CA ASP A 131 7.15 13.44 -17.21
C ASP A 131 6.26 14.71 -17.22
N VAL A 132 4.97 14.56 -17.54
CA VAL A 132 4.01 15.68 -17.54
C VAL A 132 3.77 16.16 -16.10
N MET A 133 3.59 15.24 -15.16
CA MET A 133 3.23 15.57 -13.79
C MET A 133 4.42 15.95 -12.89
N ALA A 134 5.65 15.58 -13.25
CA ALA A 134 6.83 15.70 -12.38
C ALA A 134 7.12 17.11 -11.85
N ASP A 135 6.78 18.15 -12.62
CA ASP A 135 7.02 19.54 -12.27
C ASP A 135 5.73 20.29 -11.87
N MET A 136 4.58 19.61 -11.79
CA MET A 136 3.30 20.22 -11.42
C MET A 136 3.26 20.55 -9.93
N SER A 137 2.80 21.75 -9.60
CA SER A 137 2.47 22.13 -8.24
C SER A 137 1.19 21.43 -7.75
N ALA A 138 0.97 21.42 -6.43
CA ALA A 138 -0.27 20.88 -5.85
C ALA A 138 -1.55 21.48 -6.46
N ALA A 139 -1.55 22.78 -6.76
CA ALA A 139 -2.69 23.45 -7.41
C ALA A 139 -2.89 22.99 -8.86
N GLU A 140 -1.81 22.75 -9.60
CA GLU A 140 -1.87 22.22 -10.97
C GLU A 140 -2.33 20.76 -10.97
N LEU A 141 -1.86 19.94 -10.03
CA LEU A 141 -2.34 18.56 -9.84
C LEU A 141 -3.83 18.54 -9.46
N ASN A 142 -4.28 19.40 -8.54
CA ASN A 142 -5.70 19.53 -8.23
C ASN A 142 -6.50 19.87 -9.51
N ALA A 143 -6.03 20.83 -10.32
CA ALA A 143 -6.67 21.21 -11.59
C ALA A 143 -6.70 20.09 -12.63
N LEU A 144 -5.63 19.31 -12.74
CA LEU A 144 -5.55 18.11 -13.57
C LEU A 144 -6.60 17.08 -13.13
N PHE A 145 -6.53 16.60 -11.89
CA PHE A 145 -7.42 15.57 -11.37
C PHE A 145 -8.89 16.02 -11.36
N TRP A 146 -9.18 17.31 -11.13
CA TRP A 146 -10.55 17.83 -11.20
C TRP A 146 -11.13 17.76 -12.63
N SER A 147 -10.26 17.84 -13.64
CA SER A 147 -10.63 17.87 -15.04
C SER A 147 -10.83 16.49 -15.67
N LEU A 148 -10.26 15.44 -15.06
CA LEU A 148 -10.35 14.05 -15.50
C LEU A 148 -11.66 13.40 -15.01
N SER A 149 -12.17 12.40 -15.72
CA SER A 149 -13.23 11.53 -15.21
C SER A 149 -12.66 10.47 -14.25
N GLU A 150 -13.51 9.85 -13.43
CA GLU A 150 -13.14 8.74 -12.54
C GLU A 150 -12.36 7.63 -13.29
N ASP A 151 -12.89 7.14 -14.42
CA ASP A 151 -12.20 6.16 -15.28
C ASP A 151 -10.81 6.65 -15.78
N GLU A 152 -10.66 7.96 -16.03
CA GLU A 152 -9.37 8.53 -16.49
C GLU A 152 -8.37 8.59 -15.32
N ILE A 153 -8.86 8.82 -14.10
CA ILE A 153 -8.05 8.86 -12.87
C ILE A 153 -7.58 7.44 -12.51
N GLU A 154 -8.49 6.46 -12.52
CA GLU A 154 -8.16 5.05 -12.28
C GLU A 154 -7.12 4.54 -13.29
N GLU A 155 -7.30 4.83 -14.59
CA GLU A 155 -6.34 4.41 -15.62
C GLU A 155 -4.99 5.13 -15.44
N LEU A 156 -4.99 6.42 -15.12
CA LEU A 156 -3.77 7.20 -14.88
C LEU A 156 -2.97 6.71 -13.68
N LEU A 157 -3.64 6.40 -12.57
CA LEU A 157 -3.02 5.99 -11.31
C LEU A 157 -2.72 4.49 -11.24
N SER A 158 -3.08 3.72 -12.27
CA SER A 158 -2.63 2.32 -12.43
C SER A 158 -1.13 2.20 -12.74
N ASP A 159 -0.44 3.32 -13.03
CA ASP A 159 1.02 3.39 -13.08
C ASP A 159 1.58 3.80 -11.72
N ASP A 160 2.33 2.91 -11.09
CA ASP A 160 2.92 3.11 -9.75
C ASP A 160 3.77 4.38 -9.66
N SER A 161 4.46 4.77 -10.74
CA SER A 161 5.31 5.96 -10.78
C SER A 161 4.47 7.24 -10.72
N VAL A 162 3.33 7.23 -11.41
CA VAL A 162 2.36 8.33 -11.41
C VAL A 162 1.63 8.40 -10.07
N ARG A 163 1.29 7.25 -9.47
CA ARG A 163 0.70 7.17 -8.13
C ARG A 163 1.64 7.70 -7.05
N ASP A 164 2.90 7.26 -7.02
CA ASP A 164 3.91 7.77 -6.07
C ASP A 164 4.13 9.28 -6.23
N LEU A 165 4.25 9.77 -7.46
CA LEU A 165 4.37 11.20 -7.75
C LEU A 165 3.15 11.99 -7.25
N THR A 166 1.94 11.44 -7.43
CA THR A 166 0.70 12.03 -6.93
C THR A 166 0.70 12.12 -5.42
N LEU A 167 1.04 11.03 -4.72
CA LEU A 167 1.13 11.00 -3.25
C LEU A 167 2.15 12.01 -2.71
N ARG A 168 3.28 12.21 -3.40
CA ARG A 168 4.33 13.14 -2.98
C ARG A 168 3.98 14.61 -3.20
N ASN A 169 3.17 14.94 -4.20
CA ASN A 169 3.03 16.31 -4.69
C ASN A 169 1.61 16.89 -4.59
N ALA A 170 0.56 16.06 -4.60
CA ALA A 170 -0.81 16.53 -4.45
C ALA A 170 -1.07 16.92 -2.98
N ASP A 171 -1.96 17.90 -2.77
CA ASP A 171 -2.43 18.23 -1.42
C ASP A 171 -3.39 17.15 -0.88
N LEU A 172 -3.56 17.11 0.46
CA LEU A 172 -4.43 16.12 1.10
C LEU A 172 -5.88 16.18 0.62
N ASP A 173 -6.41 17.35 0.27
CA ASP A 173 -7.78 17.47 -0.22
C ASP A 173 -7.93 16.78 -1.59
N THR A 174 -6.94 16.93 -2.47
CA THR A 174 -6.87 16.22 -3.76
C THR A 174 -6.73 14.72 -3.54
N LEU A 175 -5.83 14.29 -2.65
CA LEU A 175 -5.64 12.87 -2.34
C LEU A 175 -6.91 12.25 -1.76
N ARG A 176 -7.58 12.91 -0.80
CA ARG A 176 -8.86 12.45 -0.25
C ARG A 176 -9.96 12.41 -1.30
N ARG A 177 -10.00 13.35 -2.26
CA ARG A 177 -10.95 13.27 -3.38
C ARG A 177 -10.70 12.04 -4.25
N ILE A 178 -9.43 11.72 -4.54
CA ILE A 178 -9.06 10.51 -5.29
C ILE A 178 -9.44 9.27 -4.49
N GLN A 179 -9.14 9.24 -3.19
CA GLN A 179 -9.48 8.15 -2.29
C GLN A 179 -10.99 7.87 -2.20
N ASN A 180 -11.82 8.90 -2.32
CA ASN A 180 -13.29 8.76 -2.38
C ASN A 180 -13.81 8.17 -3.71
N ILE A 181 -12.99 8.17 -4.78
CA ILE A 181 -13.32 7.49 -6.04
C ILE A 181 -13.08 5.99 -5.83
N ASP A 182 -11.86 5.66 -5.40
CA ASP A 182 -11.42 4.32 -5.07
C ASP A 182 -10.27 4.41 -4.05
N PRO A 183 -10.40 3.81 -2.85
CA PRO A 183 -9.40 3.92 -1.79
C PRO A 183 -8.03 3.35 -2.19
N ASP A 184 -8.00 2.36 -3.08
CA ASP A 184 -6.79 1.64 -3.50
C ASP A 184 -5.87 2.54 -4.36
N LEU A 185 -6.41 3.63 -4.90
CA LEU A 185 -5.63 4.61 -5.67
C LEU A 185 -4.68 5.44 -4.79
N VAL A 186 -4.91 5.48 -3.47
CA VAL A 186 -4.15 6.33 -2.53
C VAL A 186 -3.52 5.52 -1.41
N GLY A 187 -4.22 4.52 -0.88
CA GLY A 187 -3.73 3.65 0.18
C GLY A 187 -3.64 2.20 -0.28
N PRO A 188 -3.10 1.30 0.57
CA PRO A 188 -3.17 -0.13 0.35
C PRO A 188 -4.62 -0.64 0.38
N ASP A 189 -4.89 -1.72 -0.34
CA ASP A 189 -6.20 -2.36 -0.35
C ASP A 189 -6.50 -3.12 0.97
N PHE A 190 -7.76 -3.52 1.11
CA PHE A 190 -8.26 -4.28 2.25
C PHE A 190 -8.57 -5.74 1.92
N ASP A 191 -8.10 -6.24 0.77
CA ASP A 191 -8.37 -7.61 0.35
C ASP A 191 -7.73 -8.61 1.32
N ASP A 192 -8.36 -9.79 1.43
CA ASP A 192 -7.87 -10.91 2.26
C ASP A 192 -7.58 -10.60 3.74
N THR A 193 -8.20 -9.56 4.29
CA THR A 193 -8.18 -9.19 5.72
C THR A 193 -9.06 -10.12 6.60
N ASP A 194 -8.73 -11.41 6.61
CA ASP A 194 -9.46 -12.47 7.33
C ASP A 194 -9.48 -12.30 8.88
N GLY A 195 -8.54 -11.57 9.49
CA GLY A 195 -8.52 -11.25 10.92
C GLY A 195 -9.68 -10.37 11.37
N ALA A 196 -10.01 -9.35 10.57
CA ALA A 196 -11.22 -8.57 10.76
C ALA A 196 -12.49 -9.46 10.70
N LYS A 197 -12.42 -10.56 9.92
CA LYS A 197 -13.51 -11.53 9.75
C LYS A 197 -13.64 -12.53 10.90
N GLU A 198 -12.57 -12.83 11.64
CA GLU A 198 -12.62 -13.74 12.80
C GLU A 198 -13.06 -13.03 14.10
N ALA A 199 -12.76 -11.73 14.24
CA ALA A 199 -13.16 -10.92 15.40
C ALA A 199 -14.68 -10.63 15.45
N LYS A 200 -15.34 -10.60 14.29
CA LYS A 200 -16.78 -10.32 14.13
C LYS A 200 -17.48 -11.62 13.71
N GLN A 201 -18.57 -12.01 14.39
CA GLN A 201 -19.37 -13.18 13.96
C GLN A 201 -19.79 -13.00 12.49
N ASP A 202 -19.53 -14.02 11.67
CA ASP A 202 -19.75 -14.29 10.22
C ASP A 202 -20.93 -13.58 9.47
N ASP A 203 -21.79 -12.84 10.17
CA ASP A 203 -22.90 -12.06 9.60
C ASP A 203 -22.69 -10.51 9.64
N ASP A 204 -21.64 -9.99 10.30
CA ASP A 204 -21.31 -8.54 10.43
C ASP A 204 -19.85 -8.22 9.99
N ILE A 205 -19.31 -8.96 9.01
CA ILE A 205 -18.06 -8.52 8.36
C ILE A 205 -18.41 -7.26 7.58
N ASP A 206 -17.89 -6.13 8.06
CA ASP A 206 -18.04 -4.87 7.38
C ASP A 206 -17.13 -4.91 6.14
N HIS A 207 -17.74 -5.17 4.98
CA HIS A 207 -17.06 -5.07 3.69
C HIS A 207 -16.89 -3.61 3.26
N ASP A 208 -17.39 -2.65 4.06
CA ASP A 208 -17.34 -1.23 3.77
C ASP A 208 -16.24 -0.57 4.64
N LEU A 209 -15.01 -1.11 4.56
CA LEU A 209 -13.83 -0.42 5.10
C LEU A 209 -13.50 0.79 4.22
N ASP A 210 -13.06 1.86 4.86
CA ASP A 210 -12.67 3.11 4.20
C ASP A 210 -11.52 3.77 4.97
N TYR A 211 -11.00 4.87 4.43
CA TYR A 211 -10.04 5.72 5.10
C TYR A 211 -10.70 6.99 5.63
N ALA A 212 -10.31 7.40 6.84
CA ALA A 212 -10.78 8.65 7.42
C ALA A 212 -9.69 9.41 8.19
N GLU A 213 -9.80 10.73 8.17
CA GLU A 213 -8.96 11.62 8.97
C GLU A 213 -9.20 11.42 10.47
N VAL A 214 -8.11 11.41 11.23
CA VAL A 214 -8.16 11.40 12.70
C VAL A 214 -8.21 12.85 13.21
N GLU A 215 -9.31 13.20 13.88
CA GLU A 215 -9.48 14.52 14.49
C GLU A 215 -8.38 14.78 15.54
N ASP A 216 -7.71 15.93 15.44
CA ASP A 216 -6.58 16.32 16.30
C ASP A 216 -5.39 15.34 16.28
N GLY A 217 -5.27 14.51 15.23
CA GLY A 217 -4.17 13.55 15.04
C GLY A 217 -2.78 14.18 15.15
N GLN A 218 -1.93 13.56 15.95
CA GLN A 218 -0.52 13.93 16.13
C GLN A 218 0.37 12.73 15.84
N LEU A 219 1.48 12.96 15.12
CA LEU A 219 2.35 11.86 14.73
C LEU A 219 2.90 11.11 15.96
N TYR A 220 3.27 11.85 17.01
CA TYR A 220 3.82 11.31 18.25
C TYR A 220 3.03 11.81 19.46
N GLY A 221 3.17 11.13 20.60
CA GLY A 221 2.59 11.54 21.87
C GLY A 221 3.11 12.89 22.37
N ASP A 222 2.56 13.34 23.50
CA ASP A 222 2.88 14.63 24.11
C ASP A 222 4.40 14.86 24.23
N ASN A 223 4.90 15.97 23.67
CA ASN A 223 6.33 16.33 23.61
C ASN A 223 7.21 15.38 22.77
N GLY A 224 6.62 14.59 21.86
CA GLY A 224 7.34 13.64 21.01
C GLY A 224 7.70 12.35 21.73
N GLU A 225 6.93 11.99 22.77
CA GLU A 225 7.00 10.68 23.42
C GLU A 225 6.47 9.60 22.48
N ILE A 226 7.13 8.45 22.51
CA ILE A 226 6.79 7.23 21.76
C ILE A 226 7.03 6.08 22.72
N SER A 227 6.07 5.18 22.85
CA SER A 227 6.19 3.93 23.61
C SER A 227 5.20 2.89 23.11
N SER A 228 5.40 1.64 23.49
CA SER A 228 4.44 0.56 23.21
C SER A 228 3.03 0.86 23.70
N ASP A 229 2.85 1.71 24.73
CA ASP A 229 1.54 2.20 25.19
C ASP A 229 0.70 2.90 24.10
N ASP A 230 1.33 3.39 23.03
CA ASP A 230 0.63 4.00 21.88
C ASP A 230 -0.02 2.94 20.97
N ILE A 231 0.28 1.65 21.16
CA ILE A 231 -0.15 0.56 20.28
C ILE A 231 -1.48 -0.02 20.72
N ASP A 232 -2.49 0.15 19.87
CA ASP A 232 -3.71 -0.66 19.88
C ASP A 232 -3.85 -1.28 18.49
N GLN A 233 -3.89 -2.62 18.41
CA GLN A 233 -3.81 -3.37 17.16
C GLN A 233 -5.10 -3.35 16.32
N GLY A 234 -6.25 -3.16 16.97
CA GLY A 234 -7.53 -3.38 16.29
C GLY A 234 -7.72 -4.83 15.83
N SER A 235 -8.30 -5.01 14.64
CA SER A 235 -8.85 -6.30 14.19
C SER A 235 -7.93 -7.12 13.27
N LEU A 236 -6.81 -6.56 12.80
CA LEU A 236 -5.90 -7.24 11.87
C LEU A 236 -4.99 -8.25 12.57
N ASN A 237 -4.66 -9.39 11.96
CA ASN A 237 -3.80 -10.43 12.58
C ASN A 237 -2.29 -10.14 12.46
N ASN A 238 -1.87 -8.90 12.67
CA ASN A 238 -0.49 -8.44 12.50
C ASN A 238 0.24 -8.16 13.83
N CYS A 239 -0.12 -8.85 14.92
CA CYS A 239 0.49 -8.65 16.24
C CYS A 239 2.03 -8.76 16.23
N TRP A 240 2.56 -9.57 15.31
CA TRP A 240 4.00 -9.73 15.08
C TRP A 240 4.66 -8.41 14.65
N TRP A 241 3.99 -7.62 13.79
CA TRP A 241 4.45 -6.33 13.31
C TRP A 241 4.46 -5.33 14.45
N LEU A 242 3.31 -5.16 15.10
CA LEU A 242 3.12 -4.18 16.18
C LEU A 242 3.97 -4.49 17.42
N ALA A 243 4.10 -5.76 17.82
CA ALA A 243 5.02 -6.13 18.88
C ALA A 243 6.48 -5.81 18.51
N GLY A 244 6.90 -6.06 17.27
CA GLY A 244 8.26 -5.76 16.83
C GLY A 244 8.56 -4.25 16.87
N ILE A 245 7.69 -3.41 16.30
CA ILE A 245 7.90 -1.95 16.30
C ILE A 245 7.79 -1.36 17.71
N GLY A 246 6.91 -1.89 18.56
CA GLY A 246 6.76 -1.47 19.95
C GLY A 246 7.97 -1.81 20.80
N ALA A 247 8.55 -3.01 20.62
CA ALA A 247 9.79 -3.38 21.29
C ALA A 247 10.96 -2.48 20.90
N VAL A 248 11.03 -2.03 19.64
CA VAL A 248 12.01 -1.04 19.20
C VAL A 248 11.70 0.33 19.80
N ALA A 249 10.44 0.76 19.82
CA ALA A 249 10.02 2.04 20.37
C ALA A 249 10.42 2.20 21.84
N ASP A 250 10.22 1.17 22.66
CA ASP A 250 10.54 1.20 24.09
C ASP A 250 12.04 1.29 24.37
N GLN A 251 12.86 0.71 23.48
CA GLN A 251 14.31 0.60 23.68
C GLN A 251 15.08 1.73 22.99
N ASN A 252 14.66 2.14 21.79
CA ASN A 252 15.25 3.22 21.02
C ASN A 252 14.19 3.96 20.18
N PRO A 253 13.41 4.87 20.80
CA PRO A 253 12.33 5.59 20.11
C PRO A 253 12.84 6.48 18.97
N GLU A 254 14.13 6.84 18.94
CA GLU A 254 14.69 7.63 17.85
C GLU A 254 14.82 6.80 16.55
N MET A 255 14.94 5.47 16.62
CA MET A 255 14.90 4.62 15.41
C MET A 255 13.53 4.72 14.72
N ILE A 256 12.43 4.69 15.50
CA ILE A 256 11.08 4.88 14.98
C ILE A 256 10.91 6.28 14.39
N LYS A 257 11.43 7.32 15.06
CA LYS A 257 11.36 8.69 14.54
C LYS A 257 12.15 8.87 13.25
N ASP A 258 13.34 8.30 13.18
CA ASP A 258 14.21 8.40 12.00
C ASP A 258 13.60 7.70 10.77
N MET A 259 12.68 6.74 10.96
CA MET A 259 11.93 6.12 9.86
C MET A 259 10.89 7.05 9.25
N ILE A 260 10.28 7.96 10.01
CA ILE A 260 9.10 8.72 9.56
C ILE A 260 9.46 10.18 9.29
N SER A 261 9.24 10.63 8.06
CA SER A 261 9.41 12.03 7.66
C SER A 261 8.08 12.66 7.26
N GLU A 262 7.72 13.77 7.91
CA GLU A 262 6.60 14.62 7.50
C GLU A 262 6.90 15.37 6.19
N ASN A 263 6.01 15.27 5.21
CA ASN A 263 6.11 15.97 3.93
C ASN A 263 5.35 17.31 3.98
N ASP A 264 5.76 18.27 3.15
CA ASP A 264 5.14 19.61 3.08
C ASP A 264 3.65 19.58 2.68
N ASN A 265 3.21 18.53 1.98
CA ASN A 265 1.82 18.33 1.57
C ASN A 265 0.94 17.65 2.64
N GLY A 266 1.50 17.26 3.78
CA GLY A 266 0.78 16.60 4.88
C GLY A 266 0.78 15.06 4.83
N THR A 267 1.44 14.45 3.84
CA THR A 267 1.72 13.00 3.83
C THR A 267 2.95 12.68 4.67
N TYR A 268 3.21 11.40 4.90
CA TYR A 268 4.42 10.90 5.54
C TYR A 268 5.21 10.02 4.58
N THR A 269 6.55 10.15 4.59
CA THR A 269 7.46 9.20 3.98
C THR A 269 8.04 8.30 5.06
N VAL A 270 7.82 6.99 4.95
CA VAL A 270 8.42 5.96 5.81
C VAL A 270 9.61 5.35 5.08
N THR A 271 10.79 5.35 5.71
CA THR A 271 12.01 4.73 5.20
C THR A 271 12.35 3.50 6.03
N PHE A 272 12.29 2.32 5.43
CA PHE A 272 12.67 1.07 6.07
C PHE A 272 14.20 0.89 6.09
N ALA A 273 14.70 -0.02 6.94
CA ALA A 273 16.15 -0.18 7.15
C ALA A 273 16.91 -0.64 5.89
N ASP A 274 16.24 -1.27 4.94
CA ASP A 274 16.80 -1.64 3.64
C ASP A 274 16.85 -0.49 2.63
N GLY A 275 16.32 0.68 3.00
CA GLY A 275 16.31 1.91 2.21
C GLY A 275 15.10 2.04 1.28
N GLU A 276 14.12 1.13 1.39
CA GLU A 276 12.83 1.29 0.71
C GLU A 276 12.04 2.43 1.34
N GLU A 277 11.49 3.32 0.50
CA GLU A 277 10.68 4.45 0.92
C GLU A 277 9.23 4.24 0.47
N VAL A 278 8.28 4.48 1.37
CA VAL A 278 6.85 4.40 1.10
C VAL A 278 6.19 5.70 1.55
N VAL A 279 5.32 6.27 0.71
CA VAL A 279 4.59 7.51 1.02
C VAL A 279 3.14 7.18 1.37
N VAL A 280 2.66 7.67 2.50
CA VAL A 280 1.30 7.39 3.00
C VAL A 280 0.57 8.64 3.49
N THR A 281 -0.75 8.63 3.40
CA THR A 281 -1.64 9.67 3.96
C THR A 281 -1.87 9.48 5.47
N PRO A 282 -2.19 10.57 6.20
CA PRO A 282 -2.48 10.53 7.64
C PRO A 282 -3.81 9.85 7.99
N ASP A 283 -4.70 9.63 7.03
CA ASP A 283 -6.01 8.99 7.21
C ASP A 283 -5.84 7.54 7.69
N ILE A 284 -6.72 6.98 8.51
CA ILE A 284 -6.61 5.59 9.01
C ILE A 284 -7.76 4.73 8.50
N VAL A 285 -7.61 3.41 8.57
CA VAL A 285 -8.67 2.48 8.20
C VAL A 285 -9.78 2.54 9.24
N VAL A 286 -11.00 2.74 8.77
CA VAL A 286 -12.21 2.78 9.60
C VAL A 286 -13.29 1.83 9.12
N ASP A 287 -14.15 1.40 10.05
CA ASP A 287 -15.39 0.69 9.74
C ASP A 287 -16.49 1.66 9.21
N SER A 288 -17.63 1.11 8.79
CA SER A 288 -18.79 1.89 8.31
C SER A 288 -19.39 2.85 9.35
N SER A 289 -18.99 2.72 10.62
CA SER A 289 -19.37 3.62 11.71
C SER A 289 -18.32 4.71 11.97
N GLY A 290 -17.19 4.68 11.26
CA GLY A 290 -16.07 5.61 11.40
C GLY A 290 -15.17 5.32 12.60
N ASN A 291 -15.20 4.11 13.17
CA ASN A 291 -14.26 3.69 14.21
C ASN A 291 -13.01 3.11 13.55
N ALA A 292 -11.83 3.31 14.14
CA ALA A 292 -10.61 2.65 13.69
C ALA A 292 -10.80 1.13 13.63
N GLU A 293 -10.44 0.51 12.51
CA GLU A 293 -10.56 -0.95 12.34
C GLU A 293 -9.23 -1.67 12.61
N PHE A 294 -8.11 -1.11 12.13
CA PHE A 294 -6.76 -1.65 12.36
C PHE A 294 -6.09 -0.87 13.49
N SER A 295 -4.80 -0.50 13.37
CA SER A 295 -4.12 0.16 14.48
C SER A 295 -4.86 1.45 14.89
N ASP A 296 -5.35 1.49 16.14
CA ASP A 296 -6.18 2.56 16.67
C ASP A 296 -5.31 3.60 17.41
N PRO A 297 -5.25 4.86 16.93
CA PRO A 297 -4.53 5.95 17.61
C PRO A 297 -5.06 6.32 19.00
N GLY A 298 -6.22 5.76 19.39
CA GLY A 298 -6.83 5.95 20.69
C GLY A 298 -7.29 7.38 20.95
N SER A 299 -7.65 7.68 22.21
CA SER A 299 -8.15 9.02 22.58
C SER A 299 -7.09 10.11 22.57
N ASP A 300 -5.81 9.73 22.58
CA ASP A 300 -4.67 10.65 22.53
C ASP A 300 -4.21 10.93 21.09
N ALA A 301 -4.87 10.28 20.11
CA ALA A 301 -4.71 10.48 18.67
C ALA A 301 -3.24 10.37 18.21
N VAL A 302 -2.51 9.40 18.75
CA VAL A 302 -1.08 9.17 18.45
C VAL A 302 -0.95 8.26 17.25
N MET A 303 -0.41 8.79 16.15
CA MET A 303 -0.56 8.17 14.82
C MET A 303 0.60 7.25 14.41
N TRP A 304 1.78 7.34 15.04
CA TRP A 304 2.96 6.61 14.55
C TRP A 304 2.75 5.10 14.35
N PRO A 305 1.98 4.36 15.18
CA PRO A 305 1.76 2.93 14.94
C PRO A 305 0.94 2.71 13.66
N ALA A 306 -0.15 3.45 13.48
CA ALA A 306 -1.01 3.39 12.31
C ALA A 306 -0.29 3.82 11.02
N ILE A 307 0.59 4.83 11.10
CA ILE A 307 1.41 5.25 9.96
C ILE A 307 2.40 4.15 9.54
N LEU A 308 3.07 3.51 10.50
CA LEU A 308 3.99 2.42 10.19
C LEU A 308 3.27 1.15 9.71
N GLU A 309 2.12 0.83 10.29
CA GLU A 309 1.26 -0.27 9.84
C GLU A 309 0.81 -0.06 8.39
N LYS A 310 0.29 1.14 8.06
CA LYS A 310 -0.12 1.47 6.70
C LYS A 310 1.05 1.40 5.72
N ALA A 311 2.21 1.97 6.07
CA ALA A 311 3.38 1.95 5.19
C ALA A 311 3.89 0.52 4.97
N HIS A 312 3.79 -0.35 5.98
CA HIS A 312 4.13 -1.76 5.82
C HIS A 312 3.13 -2.49 4.93
N ALA A 313 1.82 -2.23 5.08
CA ALA A 313 0.80 -2.78 4.20
C ALA A 313 1.01 -2.35 2.73
N GLU A 314 1.29 -1.07 2.48
CA GLU A 314 1.60 -0.57 1.15
C GLU A 314 2.86 -1.23 0.54
N ARG A 315 3.89 -1.46 1.36
CA ARG A 315 5.10 -2.19 0.96
C ARG A 315 4.81 -3.65 0.57
N GLU A 316 3.98 -4.34 1.33
CA GLU A 316 3.67 -5.76 1.10
C GLU A 316 2.56 -5.97 0.06
N GLY A 317 1.89 -4.89 -0.35
CA GLY A 317 0.89 -4.88 -1.43
C GLY A 317 -0.56 -5.01 -0.96
N GLY A 318 -0.86 -4.70 0.30
CA GLY A 318 -2.21 -4.73 0.87
C GLY A 318 -2.20 -5.07 2.36
N TYR A 319 -3.26 -4.73 3.09
CA TYR A 319 -3.35 -5.05 4.52
C TYR A 319 -3.43 -6.56 4.79
N GLY A 320 -4.12 -7.33 3.93
CA GLY A 320 -4.23 -8.78 4.07
C GLY A 320 -2.89 -9.52 3.97
N GLU A 321 -1.93 -8.96 3.23
CA GLU A 321 -0.58 -9.54 3.08
C GLU A 321 0.27 -9.38 4.35
N THR A 322 -0.16 -8.54 5.29
CA THR A 322 0.50 -8.34 6.59
C THR A 322 -0.05 -9.24 7.71
N GLU A 323 -1.10 -10.02 7.42
CA GLU A 323 -1.62 -11.00 8.37
C GLU A 323 -0.64 -12.16 8.53
N TRP A 324 -0.31 -12.46 9.79
CA TRP A 324 0.62 -13.52 10.18
C TRP A 324 2.07 -13.26 9.77
N GLY A 325 2.96 -13.29 10.76
CA GLY A 325 4.39 -13.11 10.52
C GLY A 325 5.19 -13.39 11.78
N LEU A 326 6.44 -12.96 11.78
CA LEU A 326 7.36 -13.14 12.89
C LEU A 326 7.86 -11.79 13.37
N ALA A 327 7.82 -11.54 14.68
CA ALA A 327 8.34 -10.29 15.23
C ALA A 327 9.84 -10.09 14.92
N SER A 328 10.60 -11.17 14.68
CA SER A 328 11.96 -11.09 14.16
C SER A 328 12.01 -10.36 12.81
N ASP A 329 11.14 -10.70 11.86
CA ASP A 329 11.07 -10.01 10.56
C ASP A 329 10.73 -8.52 10.73
N SER A 330 9.81 -8.18 11.64
CA SER A 330 9.45 -6.79 11.94
C SER A 330 10.65 -6.00 12.49
N MET A 331 11.32 -6.55 13.50
CA MET A 331 12.49 -5.90 14.09
C MET A 331 13.66 -5.81 13.11
N GLU A 332 13.88 -6.78 12.22
CA GLU A 332 14.89 -6.69 11.16
C GLU A 332 14.56 -5.57 10.17
N LEU A 333 13.29 -5.41 9.81
CA LEU A 333 12.83 -4.38 8.87
C LEU A 333 13.00 -2.95 9.42
N VAL A 334 12.81 -2.79 10.72
CA VAL A 334 12.94 -1.51 11.43
C VAL A 334 14.40 -1.19 11.75
N THR A 335 15.15 -2.16 12.27
CA THR A 335 16.50 -1.92 12.80
C THR A 335 17.62 -2.16 11.79
N GLY A 336 17.37 -3.00 10.79
CA GLY A 336 18.39 -3.50 9.85
C GLY A 336 19.39 -4.47 10.49
N ASN A 337 19.15 -4.94 11.71
CA ASN A 337 20.04 -5.80 12.47
C ASN A 337 19.50 -7.22 12.54
N ASP A 338 20.40 -8.22 12.37
CA ASP A 338 20.05 -9.63 12.51
C ASP A 338 19.46 -9.93 13.91
N VAL A 339 18.35 -10.67 13.97
CA VAL A 339 17.67 -11.00 15.23
C VAL A 339 18.19 -12.30 15.85
N GLU A 340 18.39 -12.29 17.17
CA GLU A 340 18.66 -13.50 17.95
C GLU A 340 17.35 -14.19 18.35
N GLU A 341 17.06 -15.34 17.74
CA GLU A 341 15.92 -16.18 18.10
C GLU A 341 16.33 -17.27 19.11
N VAL A 342 15.77 -17.21 20.32
CA VAL A 342 16.09 -18.14 21.41
C VAL A 342 14.86 -18.96 21.80
N PRO A 343 14.95 -20.31 21.82
CA PRO A 343 13.89 -21.13 22.39
C PRO A 343 13.64 -20.74 23.85
N ALA A 344 12.39 -20.43 24.18
CA ALA A 344 12.04 -19.87 25.48
C ALA A 344 12.53 -20.71 26.68
N GLY A 345 12.53 -22.04 26.56
CA GLY A 345 13.00 -22.95 27.62
C GLY A 345 14.44 -22.73 28.09
N ASP A 346 15.24 -21.97 27.33
CA ASP A 346 16.64 -21.68 27.61
C ASP A 346 16.89 -20.23 28.09
N VAL A 347 15.85 -19.37 28.11
CA VAL A 347 15.98 -17.95 28.50
C VAL A 347 16.16 -17.82 30.01
N THR A 348 17.01 -16.90 30.43
CA THR A 348 17.28 -16.61 31.84
C THR A 348 17.02 -15.14 32.16
N GLU A 349 16.69 -14.84 33.41
CA GLU A 349 16.59 -13.46 33.90
C GLU A 349 17.84 -12.63 33.60
N GLY A 350 19.04 -13.24 33.71
CA GLY A 350 20.29 -12.55 33.39
C GLY A 350 20.39 -12.17 31.92
N GLN A 351 19.94 -13.04 31.02
CA GLN A 351 19.94 -12.78 29.58
C GLN A 351 18.93 -11.69 29.20
N LEU A 352 17.71 -11.71 29.75
CA LEU A 352 16.74 -10.64 29.55
C LEU A 352 17.27 -9.30 30.10
N ASN A 353 17.90 -9.29 31.28
CA ASN A 353 18.53 -8.09 31.83
C ASN A 353 19.65 -7.55 30.93
N ASP A 354 20.50 -8.44 30.40
CA ASP A 354 21.59 -8.07 29.50
C ASP A 354 21.05 -7.47 28.19
N TRP A 355 19.97 -8.02 27.63
CA TRP A 355 19.30 -7.46 26.45
C TRP A 355 18.60 -6.12 26.74
N LEU A 356 17.82 -6.00 27.81
CA LEU A 356 17.02 -4.80 28.06
C LEU A 356 17.82 -3.63 28.64
N THR A 357 18.90 -3.91 29.38
CA THR A 357 19.60 -2.87 30.17
C THR A 357 21.12 -2.92 30.09
N GLY A 358 21.67 -3.84 29.28
CA GLY A 358 23.10 -4.03 29.15
C GLY A 358 23.82 -2.93 28.37
N ASP A 359 25.10 -3.16 28.09
CA ASP A 359 25.94 -2.23 27.31
C ASP A 359 25.59 -2.24 25.80
N ASP A 360 24.84 -3.24 25.34
CA ASP A 360 24.43 -3.48 23.95
C ASP A 360 22.94 -3.86 23.97
N PRO A 361 22.03 -2.87 24.14
CA PRO A 361 20.63 -3.15 24.37
C PRO A 361 19.95 -3.71 23.12
N HIS A 362 18.86 -4.46 23.33
CA HIS A 362 18.07 -5.10 22.30
C HIS A 362 16.58 -4.78 22.50
N ALA A 363 15.84 -4.66 21.41
CA ALA A 363 14.39 -4.83 21.40
C ALA A 363 14.07 -6.30 21.62
N VAL A 364 13.11 -6.62 22.49
CA VAL A 364 12.81 -8.01 22.87
C VAL A 364 11.31 -8.30 22.76
N THR A 365 10.97 -9.33 21.99
CA THR A 365 9.61 -9.86 21.90
C THR A 365 9.57 -11.33 22.31
N LEU A 366 8.40 -11.83 22.67
CA LEU A 366 8.18 -13.25 22.88
C LEU A 366 6.96 -13.74 22.11
N PHE A 367 6.98 -15.02 21.73
CA PHE A 367 5.86 -15.69 21.07
C PHE A 367 5.29 -16.79 21.97
N THR A 368 4.00 -16.73 22.25
CA THR A 368 3.34 -17.71 23.12
C THR A 368 3.11 -19.06 22.42
N LEU A 369 2.95 -20.12 23.21
CA LEU A 369 2.59 -21.44 22.67
C LEU A 369 1.21 -21.43 22.00
N GLY A 370 1.01 -22.36 21.06
CA GLY A 370 -0.28 -22.54 20.40
C GLY A 370 -1.30 -23.30 21.23
N GLU A 371 -2.52 -23.44 20.68
CA GLU A 371 -3.66 -24.06 21.35
C GLU A 371 -3.55 -25.59 21.58
N ASP A 372 -2.66 -26.00 22.49
CA ASP A 372 -2.74 -27.31 23.13
C ASP A 372 -3.34 -27.15 24.53
N LYS A 373 -4.42 -27.89 24.82
CA LYS A 373 -5.24 -27.73 26.05
C LYS A 373 -4.50 -27.92 27.37
N ASP A 374 -3.26 -28.40 27.33
CA ASP A 374 -2.45 -28.71 28.50
C ASP A 374 -1.46 -27.58 28.89
N ASN A 375 -1.30 -26.53 28.05
CA ASN A 375 -0.29 -25.47 28.24
C ASN A 375 -0.85 -24.03 28.15
N LYS A 376 -2.16 -23.83 28.37
CA LYS A 376 -2.74 -22.48 28.38
C LYS A 376 -2.39 -21.76 29.69
N HIS A 377 -1.68 -20.64 29.62
CA HIS A 377 -1.65 -19.67 30.71
C HIS A 377 -3.04 -19.02 30.82
N GLU A 378 -3.51 -18.71 32.05
CA GLU A 378 -4.85 -18.12 32.22
C GLU A 378 -4.90 -16.67 31.67
N ASP A 379 -3.76 -15.99 31.69
CA ASP A 379 -3.65 -14.56 31.38
C ASP A 379 -2.93 -14.26 30.04
N LEU A 380 -2.31 -15.27 29.38
CA LEU A 380 -1.66 -15.05 28.08
C LEU A 380 -2.51 -15.55 26.91
N VAL A 381 -2.55 -14.76 25.85
CA VAL A 381 -3.11 -15.13 24.55
C VAL A 381 -2.19 -16.15 23.89
N ASN A 382 -2.75 -17.21 23.29
CA ASN A 382 -1.98 -18.25 22.59
C ASN A 382 -1.71 -17.84 21.15
N ASN A 383 -0.60 -18.31 20.55
CA ASN A 383 -0.14 -17.91 19.21
C ASN A 383 -0.06 -16.38 19.05
N HIS A 384 0.48 -15.69 20.05
CA HIS A 384 0.49 -14.23 20.10
C HIS A 384 1.86 -13.70 20.48
N PHE A 385 2.22 -12.55 19.90
CA PHE A 385 3.45 -11.85 20.24
C PHE A 385 3.20 -10.84 21.37
N TYR A 386 4.15 -10.76 22.29
CA TYR A 386 4.20 -9.75 23.35
C TYR A 386 5.54 -9.03 23.30
N ILE A 387 5.55 -7.78 23.75
CA ILE A 387 6.75 -6.98 23.99
C ILE A 387 7.24 -7.29 25.40
N VAL A 388 8.56 -7.43 25.57
CA VAL A 388 9.17 -7.59 26.90
C VAL A 388 9.68 -6.22 27.35
N GLU A 389 9.03 -5.63 28.35
CA GLU A 389 9.34 -4.27 28.79
C GLU A 389 10.43 -4.25 29.86
N SER A 390 10.33 -5.16 30.83
CA SER A 390 11.27 -5.21 31.95
C SER A 390 11.35 -6.58 32.60
N VAL A 391 12.42 -6.80 33.38
CA VAL A 391 12.59 -7.99 34.21
C VAL A 391 13.16 -7.60 35.57
N GLU A 392 12.46 -7.92 36.66
CA GLU A 392 12.88 -7.64 38.02
C GLU A 392 12.47 -8.76 38.98
N ASP A 393 13.40 -9.19 39.85
CA ASP A 393 13.16 -10.20 40.90
C ASP A 393 12.52 -11.51 40.36
N GLY A 394 12.93 -11.92 39.15
CA GLY A 394 12.42 -13.10 38.45
C GLY A 394 10.99 -12.96 37.89
N GLN A 395 10.45 -11.75 37.86
CA GLN A 395 9.22 -11.37 37.16
C GLN A 395 9.56 -10.63 35.86
N VAL A 396 8.77 -10.86 34.83
CA VAL A 396 8.87 -10.24 33.50
C VAL A 396 7.58 -9.47 33.28
N GLU A 397 7.69 -8.18 32.99
CA GLU A 397 6.57 -7.34 32.58
C GLU A 397 6.47 -7.39 31.05
N LEU A 398 5.25 -7.62 30.57
CA LEU A 398 4.95 -7.78 29.16
C LEU A 398 3.87 -6.80 28.74
N TYR A 399 4.01 -6.25 27.55
CA TYR A 399 2.95 -5.52 26.87
C TYR A 399 2.31 -6.37 25.76
N ASN A 400 0.99 -6.42 25.75
CA ASN A 400 0.17 -7.06 24.74
C ASN A 400 -0.18 -6.03 23.66
N PRO A 401 0.25 -6.21 22.39
CA PRO A 401 -0.02 -5.25 21.31
C PRO A 401 -1.52 -5.09 20.97
N TRP A 402 -2.41 -5.91 21.54
CA TRP A 402 -3.85 -5.63 21.50
C TRP A 402 -4.26 -4.35 22.23
N GLY A 403 -3.37 -3.78 23.06
CA GLY A 403 -3.62 -2.55 23.78
C GLY A 403 -4.80 -2.62 24.74
N GLY A 404 -5.26 -1.44 25.16
CA GLY A 404 -6.45 -1.28 25.98
C GLY A 404 -6.31 -1.81 27.43
N ALA A 405 -7.45 -2.13 28.05
CA ALA A 405 -7.46 -2.47 29.47
C ALA A 405 -6.93 -3.89 29.74
N GLY A 406 -5.76 -3.99 30.38
CA GLY A 406 -5.10 -5.29 30.67
C GLY A 406 -4.09 -5.68 29.60
N ASP A 407 -3.56 -4.68 28.89
CA ASP A 407 -2.41 -4.76 28.00
C ASP A 407 -1.13 -5.22 28.71
N HIS A 408 -0.97 -4.89 29.99
CA HIS A 408 0.18 -5.31 30.78
C HIS A 408 -0.05 -6.62 31.54
N GLU A 409 0.88 -7.55 31.37
CA GLU A 409 0.90 -8.84 32.06
C GLU A 409 2.25 -9.08 32.76
N THR A 410 2.19 -9.55 34.01
CA THR A 410 3.39 -9.93 34.77
C THR A 410 3.47 -11.45 34.90
N ILE A 411 4.54 -12.05 34.40
CA ILE A 411 4.78 -13.49 34.52
C ILE A 411 6.15 -13.79 35.15
N SER A 412 6.30 -14.92 35.81
CA SER A 412 7.63 -15.38 36.24
C SER A 412 8.46 -15.91 35.07
N ILE A 413 9.79 -15.92 35.20
CA ILE A 413 10.69 -16.59 34.24
C ILE A 413 10.34 -18.08 34.04
N GLU A 414 9.86 -18.75 35.10
CA GLU A 414 9.41 -20.14 34.99
C GLU A 414 8.15 -20.26 34.11
N GLU A 415 7.22 -19.32 34.24
CA GLU A 415 6.02 -19.24 33.39
C GLU A 415 6.37 -18.85 31.95
N LEU A 416 7.29 -17.89 31.74
CA LEU A 416 7.79 -17.57 30.40
C LEU A 416 8.32 -18.82 29.72
N ASN A 417 9.27 -19.51 30.35
CA ASN A 417 9.92 -20.70 29.78
C ASN A 417 8.94 -21.87 29.56
N ALA A 418 7.82 -21.91 30.30
CA ALA A 418 6.81 -22.95 30.19
C ALA A 418 5.71 -22.65 29.16
N ASN A 419 5.40 -21.37 28.90
CA ASN A 419 4.23 -20.94 28.12
C ASN A 419 4.58 -20.23 26.82
N THR A 420 5.87 -20.02 26.54
CA THR A 420 6.34 -19.38 25.30
C THR A 420 7.15 -20.35 24.46
N ARG A 421 7.14 -20.12 23.15
CA ARG A 421 7.87 -20.92 22.17
C ARG A 421 9.27 -20.36 21.94
N GLN A 422 9.35 -19.05 21.84
CA GLN A 422 10.51 -18.32 21.34
C GLN A 422 10.54 -16.93 21.97
N VAL A 423 11.75 -16.43 22.19
CA VAL A 423 12.06 -15.05 22.54
C VAL A 423 13.01 -14.53 21.47
N ASP A 424 12.70 -13.37 20.93
CA ASP A 424 13.44 -12.73 19.86
C ASP A 424 14.09 -11.47 20.41
N ALA A 425 15.37 -11.25 20.09
CA ALA A 425 16.12 -10.10 20.53
C ALA A 425 16.86 -9.44 19.37
N ALA A 426 16.51 -8.21 19.03
CA ALA A 426 17.13 -7.42 17.96
C ALA A 426 18.07 -6.36 18.54
N PRO A 427 19.36 -6.30 18.17
CA PRO A 427 20.22 -5.20 18.58
C PRO A 427 19.66 -3.84 18.14
N ILE A 428 19.73 -2.82 19.01
CA ILE A 428 19.20 -1.46 18.75
C ILE A 428 20.26 -0.35 18.87
N SER A 429 21.55 -0.72 18.81
CA SER A 429 22.71 0.16 19.04
C SER A 429 23.30 0.79 17.79
#